data_AF-A0A838WGD3-F1
#
_entry.id   AF-A0A838WGD3-F1
#
_cell.length_a   1.000
_cell.length_b   1.000
_cell.length_c   1.000
_cell.angle_alpha   90.00
_cell.angle_beta   90.00
_cell.angle_gamma   90.00
#
_symmetry.space_group_name_H-M   'P 1'
#
loop_
_entity.id
_entity.type
_entity.pdbx_description
1 polymer ?
#
loop_
_entity_poly.entity_id
_entity_poly.type
_entity_poly.pdbx_seq_one_letter_code
_entity_poly.pdbx_strand_id
1 'polypeptide(L)'
;ARHSREAEREADDVAVQYVTNAGINPAGIVTFFQKLMQDQERAPSRVEQWFATHPLTQERVENTLQAVEAIPAAQRQGLTTNTQAYQQFQARVRQLPAAPPQARQ
;
A
#
# COMPACT_ATOMS: atom_id res chain seq x y z
N ALA A 1 -13.37 -12.16 7.35
CA ALA A 1 -14.30 -11.08 7.75
C ALA A 1 -14.05 -9.88 6.86
N ARG A 2 -15.08 -9.14 6.46
CA ARG A 2 -14.96 -7.92 5.65
C ARG A 2 -14.91 -6.71 6.57
N HIS A 3 -13.96 -5.81 6.39
CA HIS A 3 -13.89 -4.58 7.17
C HIS A 3 -14.92 -3.54 6.67
N SER A 4 -15.41 -2.70 7.59
CA SER A 4 -16.32 -1.61 7.22
C SER A 4 -15.54 -0.53 6.46
N ARG A 5 -16.23 0.26 5.62
CA ARG A 5 -15.59 1.38 4.90
C ARG A 5 -14.97 2.39 5.86
N GLU A 6 -15.59 2.56 7.02
CA GLU A 6 -15.15 3.47 8.06
C GLU A 6 -13.86 2.97 8.74
N ALA A 7 -13.77 1.66 9.00
CA ALA A 7 -12.54 1.05 9.51
C ALA A 7 -11.38 1.14 8.52
N GLU A 8 -11.65 0.97 7.21
CA GLU A 8 -10.63 1.18 6.18
C GLU A 8 -10.15 2.64 6.13
N ARG A 9 -11.09 3.60 6.24
CA ARG A 9 -10.75 5.02 6.22
C ARG A 9 -9.90 5.40 7.42
N GLU A 10 -10.28 4.98 8.62
CA GLU A 10 -9.49 5.20 9.83
C GLU A 10 -8.10 4.56 9.72
N ALA A 11 -8.01 3.34 9.18
CA ALA A 11 -6.73 2.68 8.96
C ALA A 11 -5.82 3.45 8.00
N ASP A 12 -6.37 3.98 6.90
CA ASP A 12 -5.63 4.77 5.92
C ASP A 12 -5.11 6.09 6.52
N ASP A 13 -5.95 6.80 7.28
CA ASP A 13 -5.60 8.06 7.95
C ASP A 13 -4.51 7.85 9.00
N VAL A 14 -4.60 6.78 9.80
CA VAL A 14 -3.59 6.42 10.79
C VAL A 14 -2.30 5.97 10.11
N ALA A 15 -2.38 5.24 8.99
CA ALA A 15 -1.20 4.82 8.25
C ALA A 15 -0.36 6.00 7.76
N VAL A 16 -0.99 7.07 7.24
CA VAL A 16 -0.32 8.31 6.84
C VAL A 16 0.46 8.92 8.01
N GLN A 17 -0.12 8.97 9.20
CA GLN A 17 0.54 9.49 10.40
C GLN A 17 1.72 8.62 10.82
N TYR A 18 1.53 7.30 10.85
CA TYR A 18 2.56 6.35 11.31
C TYR A 18 3.79 6.37 10.42
N VAL A 19 3.62 6.31 9.10
CA VAL A 19 4.77 6.32 8.19
C VAL A 19 5.51 7.65 8.23
N THR A 20 4.78 8.76 8.34
CA THR A 20 5.37 10.09 8.48
C THR A 20 6.22 10.20 9.74
N ASN A 21 5.67 9.76 10.88
CA ASN A 21 6.37 9.75 12.17
C ASN A 21 7.58 8.79 12.18
N ALA A 22 7.52 7.72 11.38
CA ALA A 22 8.63 6.80 11.18
C ALA A 22 9.72 7.31 10.21
N GLY A 23 9.57 8.53 9.66
CA GLY A 23 10.54 9.10 8.72
C GLY A 23 10.40 8.57 7.28
N ILE A 24 9.25 7.99 6.94
CA ILE A 24 8.94 7.41 5.63
C ILE A 24 7.95 8.31 4.90
N ASN A 25 8.16 8.53 3.60
CA ASN A 25 7.31 9.41 2.82
C ASN A 25 5.90 8.79 2.61
N PRO A 26 4.82 9.43 3.09
CA PRO A 26 3.47 8.88 3.02
C PRO A 26 2.91 8.81 1.59
N ALA A 27 3.49 9.51 0.61
CA ALA A 27 3.11 9.39 -0.79
C ALA A 27 3.27 7.95 -1.34
N GLY A 28 4.08 7.12 -0.67
CA GLY A 28 4.20 5.69 -0.96
C GLY A 28 2.89 4.92 -0.78
N ILE A 29 2.00 5.35 0.12
CA ILE A 29 0.68 4.71 0.35
C ILE A 29 -0.21 4.93 -0.88
N VAL A 30 -0.27 6.16 -1.40
CA VAL A 30 -1.03 6.48 -2.62
C VAL A 30 -0.51 5.68 -3.81
N THR A 31 0.81 5.60 -3.97
CA THR A 31 1.44 4.81 -5.03
C THR A 31 1.14 3.32 -4.88
N PHE A 32 1.08 2.82 -3.64
CA PHE A 32 0.72 1.44 -3.36
C PHE A 32 -0.72 1.13 -3.77
N PHE A 33 -1.69 1.97 -3.42
CA PHE A 33 -3.07 1.79 -3.86
C PHE A 33 -3.24 1.82 -5.39
N GLN A 34 -2.57 2.76 -6.06
CA GLN A 34 -2.58 2.81 -7.53
C GLN A 34 -2.06 1.52 -8.17
N LYS A 35 -1.02 0.90 -7.58
CA LYS A 35 -0.51 -0.40 -8.05
C LYS A 35 -1.52 -1.52 -7.83
N LEU A 36 -2.19 -1.55 -6.67
CA LEU A 36 -3.24 -2.53 -6.41
C LEU A 36 -4.41 -2.42 -7.39
N MET A 37 -4.83 -1.20 -7.74
CA MET A 37 -5.87 -0.98 -8.76
C MET A 37 -5.42 -1.45 -10.15
N GLN A 38 -4.18 -1.16 -10.55
CA GLN A 38 -3.62 -1.65 -11.81
C GLN A 38 -3.52 -3.18 -11.84
N ASP A 39 -3.15 -3.81 -10.72
CA ASP A 39 -3.11 -5.27 -10.61
C ASP A 39 -4.52 -5.88 -10.64
N GLN A 40 -5.53 -5.19 -10.09
CA GLN A 40 -6.93 -5.58 -10.22
C GLN A 40 -7.38 -5.66 -11.68
N GLU A 41 -7.01 -4.67 -12.48
CA GLU A 41 -7.37 -4.61 -13.91
C GLU A 41 -6.62 -5.66 -14.73
N ARG A 42 -5.33 -5.88 -14.43
CA ARG A 42 -4.45 -6.77 -15.21
C ARG A 42 -4.59 -8.23 -14.83
N ALA A 43 -4.74 -8.53 -13.55
CA ALA A 43 -4.75 -9.88 -13.01
C ALA A 43 -5.58 -9.94 -11.71
N PRO A 44 -6.92 -9.87 -11.80
CA PRO A 44 -7.81 -9.77 -10.65
C PRO A 44 -7.55 -10.82 -9.57
N SER A 45 -7.24 -12.06 -9.97
CA SER A 45 -6.97 -13.19 -9.06
C SER A 45 -5.77 -12.99 -8.13
N ARG A 46 -4.84 -12.08 -8.45
CA ARG A 46 -3.68 -11.78 -7.60
C ARG A 46 -4.03 -10.96 -6.37
N VAL A 47 -5.09 -10.15 -6.45
CA VAL A 47 -5.52 -9.20 -5.40
C VAL A 47 -6.91 -9.51 -4.86
N GLU A 48 -7.58 -10.52 -5.41
CA GLU A 48 -8.95 -10.93 -5.06
C GLU A 48 -9.11 -11.19 -3.55
N GLN A 49 -8.21 -11.96 -2.94
CA GLN A 49 -8.28 -12.26 -1.51
C GLN A 49 -8.09 -11.02 -0.63
N TRP A 50 -7.25 -10.08 -1.07
CA TRP A 50 -7.07 -8.80 -0.40
C TRP A 50 -8.37 -8.01 -0.42
N PHE A 51 -8.96 -7.81 -1.61
CA PHE A 51 -10.17 -7.01 -1.75
C PHE A 51 -11.44 -7.65 -1.20
N ALA A 52 -11.46 -8.98 -1.04
CA ALA A 52 -12.54 -9.67 -0.35
C ALA A 52 -12.69 -9.23 1.11
N THR A 53 -11.60 -8.84 1.76
CA THR A 53 -11.57 -8.42 3.17
C THR A 53 -11.40 -6.90 3.33
N HIS A 54 -10.57 -6.29 2.50
CA HIS A 54 -10.25 -4.86 2.46
C HIS A 54 -10.55 -4.27 1.07
N PRO A 55 -11.81 -3.90 0.76
CA PRO A 55 -12.15 -3.34 -0.54
C PRO A 55 -11.40 -2.01 -0.77
N LEU A 56 -10.66 -1.92 -1.86
CA LEU A 56 -10.06 -0.66 -2.29
C LEU A 56 -11.05 0.10 -3.19
N THR A 57 -11.23 1.39 -2.92
CA THR A 57 -12.10 2.26 -3.70
C THR A 57 -11.32 3.50 -4.12
N GLN A 58 -11.76 4.14 -5.20
CA GLN A 58 -11.21 5.41 -5.66
C GLN A 58 -11.25 6.48 -4.55
N GLU A 59 -12.34 6.49 -3.77
CA GLU A 59 -12.52 7.36 -2.60
C GLU A 59 -11.38 7.23 -1.57
N ARG A 60 -10.91 6.00 -1.29
CA ARG A 60 -9.79 5.80 -0.35
C ARG A 60 -8.50 6.41 -0.86
N VAL A 61 -8.24 6.27 -2.16
CA VAL A 61 -7.06 6.86 -2.81
C VAL A 61 -7.09 8.37 -2.71
N GLU A 62 -8.26 8.97 -2.98
CA GLU A 62 -8.46 10.41 -2.91
C GLU A 62 -8.32 10.95 -1.48
N ASN A 63 -8.95 10.30 -0.50
CA ASN A 63 -8.84 10.69 0.90
C ASN A 63 -7.39 10.58 1.40
N THR A 64 -6.70 9.49 1.05
CA THR A 64 -5.29 9.31 1.40
C THR A 64 -4.42 10.39 0.75
N LEU A 65 -4.67 10.71 -0.53
CA LEU A 65 -3.95 11.78 -1.22
C LEU A 65 -4.14 13.13 -0.50
N GLN A 66 -5.37 13.46 -0.12
CA GLN A 66 -5.67 14.68 0.64
C GLN A 66 -4.93 14.71 1.99
N ALA A 67 -4.93 13.60 2.73
CA ALA A 67 -4.18 13.49 4.00
C ALA A 67 -2.67 13.67 3.80
N VAL A 68 -2.10 13.13 2.71
CA VAL A 68 -0.69 13.35 2.36
C VAL A 68 -0.42 14.81 1.98
N GLU A 69 -1.30 15.44 1.21
CA GLU A 69 -1.14 16.82 0.75
C GLU A 69 -1.27 17.84 1.87
N ALA A 70 -2.01 17.51 2.94
CA ALA A 70 -2.08 18.32 4.16
C ALA A 70 -0.72 18.42 4.90
N ILE A 71 0.22 17.50 4.63
CA ILE A 71 1.57 17.55 5.22
C ILE A 71 2.44 18.54 4.43
N PRO A 72 3.10 19.50 5.10
CA PRO A 72 3.95 20.48 4.45
C PRO A 72 4.96 19.84 3.48
N ALA A 73 5.08 20.41 2.28
CA ALA A 73 5.95 19.86 1.24
C ALA A 73 7.42 19.75 1.70
N ALA A 74 7.90 20.75 2.45
CA ALA A 74 9.25 20.75 3.02
C ALA A 74 9.48 19.56 3.97
N GLN A 75 8.47 19.18 4.76
CA GLN A 75 8.54 18.00 5.61
C GLN A 75 8.59 16.73 4.77
N ARG A 76 7.69 16.58 3.78
CA ARG A 76 7.63 15.40 2.92
C ARG A 76 8.91 15.15 2.12
N GLN A 77 9.56 16.21 1.65
CA GLN A 77 10.81 16.13 0.86
C GLN A 77 11.99 15.55 1.67
N GLY A 78 11.99 15.72 2.99
CA GLY A 78 13.01 15.17 3.88
C GLY A 78 12.80 13.70 4.26
N LEU A 79 11.66 13.09 3.87
CA LEU A 79 11.30 11.73 4.27
C LEU A 79 11.86 10.68 3.31
N THR A 80 12.17 9.51 3.86
CA THR A 80 12.72 8.38 3.13
C THR A 80 11.69 7.81 2.16
N THR A 81 12.03 7.75 0.87
CA THR A 81 11.18 7.13 -0.16
C THR A 81 11.67 5.73 -0.57
N ASN A 82 12.97 5.48 -0.42
CA ASN A 82 13.61 4.23 -0.81
C ASN A 82 14.93 4.05 -0.05
N THR A 83 15.36 2.81 0.12
CA THR A 83 16.65 2.47 0.75
C THR A 83 17.35 1.38 -0.05
N GLN A 84 18.68 1.31 0.05
CA GLN A 84 19.45 0.24 -0.58
C GLN A 84 19.04 -1.13 -0.04
N ALA A 85 18.77 -1.25 1.26
CA ALA A 85 18.30 -2.48 1.88
C ALA A 85 16.95 -2.94 1.28
N TYR A 86 16.01 -2.03 1.04
CA TYR A 86 14.74 -2.37 0.40
C TYR A 86 14.94 -2.82 -1.06
N GLN A 87 15.82 -2.16 -1.81
CA GLN A 87 16.15 -2.56 -3.18
C GLN A 87 16.76 -3.97 -3.23
N GLN A 88 17.68 -4.28 -2.31
CA GLN A 88 18.28 -5.61 -2.18
C GLN A 88 17.24 -6.67 -1.80
N PHE A 89 16.34 -6.35 -0.87
CA PHE A 89 15.22 -7.20 -0.51
C PHE A 89 14.33 -7.51 -1.72
N GLN A 90 13.94 -6.49 -2.49
CA GLN A 90 13.15 -6.68 -3.71
C GLN A 90 13.88 -7.56 -4.74
N ALA A 91 15.17 -7.34 -4.95
CA ALA A 91 15.98 -8.15 -5.85
C ALA A 91 16.00 -9.62 -5.40
N ARG A 92 16.15 -9.87 -4.09
CA ARG A 92 16.12 -11.22 -3.52
C ARG A 92 14.76 -11.89 -3.71
N VAL A 93 13.66 -11.21 -3.42
CA VAL A 93 12.30 -11.75 -3.60
C VAL A 93 12.04 -12.15 -5.05
N ARG A 94 12.48 -11.35 -6.02
CA ARG A 94 12.33 -11.67 -7.46
C ARG A 94 13.12 -12.90 -7.92
N GLN A 95 14.15 -13.30 -7.18
CA GLN A 95 14.96 -14.48 -7.47
C GLN A 95 14.45 -15.75 -6.75
N LEU A 96 13.43 -15.63 -5.89
CA LEU A 96 12.86 -16.81 -5.25
C LEU A 96 12.17 -17.71 -6.29
N PRO A 97 12.27 -19.04 -6.15
CA PRO A 97 11.54 -19.96 -7.00
C PRO A 97 10.03 -19.77 -6.82
N ALA A 98 9.24 -20.25 -7.78
CA ALA A 98 7.79 -20.26 -7.66
C ALA A 98 7.36 -20.94 -6.36
N ALA A 99 6.32 -20.40 -5.72
CA ALA A 99 5.78 -20.99 -4.50
C ALA A 99 5.40 -22.45 -4.79
N PRO A 100 5.72 -23.39 -3.88
CA PRO A 100 5.28 -24.76 -4.03
C PRO A 100 3.75 -24.80 -4.12
N PRO A 101 3.17 -25.72 -4.91
CA PRO A 101 1.72 -25.81 -5.05
C PRO A 101 1.09 -26.02 -3.67
N GLN A 102 0.10 -25.18 -3.34
CA GLN A 102 -0.66 -25.32 -2.10
C GLN A 102 -1.40 -26.66 -2.13
N ALA A 103 -1.16 -27.52 -1.14
CA ALA A 103 -1.94 -28.75 -0.99
C ALA A 103 -3.40 -28.34 -0.77
N ARG A 104 -4.32 -28.83 -1.61
CA ARG A 104 -5.75 -28.63 -1.39
C ARG A 104 -6.12 -29.28 -0.06
N GLN A 105 -6.56 -28.48 0.91
CA GLN A 105 -7.26 -28.96 2.10
C GLN A 105 -8.70 -29.27 1.75
#